data_AF-A0A7J8QKF0-F1
#
_entry.id   AF-A0A7J8QKF0-F1
#
_cell.length_a   1.000
_cell.length_b   1.000
_cell.length_c   1.000
_cell.angle_alpha   90.00
_cell.angle_beta   90.00
_cell.angle_gamma   90.00
#
_symmetry.space_group_name_H-M   'P 1'
#
loop_
_entity.id
_entity.type
_entity.pdbx_description
1 polymer ?
#
loop_
_entity_poly.entity_id
_entity_poly.type
_entity_poly.pdbx_seq_one_letter_code
_entity_poly.pdbx_strand_id
1 'polypeptide(L)'
;EFSDLVLHGCAVDPIEFSSKRCDGTQSWEQLTTSITPSQRSKMDSFRRKHMTYSYCYDQTRYKIALPECVINPREAERLKKFDPVTFGGGRRHHGKRHHHMRASRSEADSI
;
A
#
# COMPACT_ATOMS: atom_id res chain seq x y z
N GLU A 1 -18.64 -7.33 24.13
CA GLU A 1 -18.19 -6.64 25.34
C GLU A 1 -16.73 -6.28 25.15
N PHE A 2 -16.30 -5.09 25.56
CA PHE A 2 -14.89 -4.68 25.54
C PHE A 2 -14.31 -4.89 26.94
N SER A 3 -13.12 -5.47 27.04
CA SER A 3 -12.38 -5.69 28.29
C SER A 3 -10.97 -5.10 28.20
N ASP A 4 -10.26 -5.07 29.34
CA ASP A 4 -8.83 -4.73 29.39
C ASP A 4 -8.51 -3.33 28.83
N LEU A 5 -9.28 -2.32 29.24
CA LEU A 5 -9.05 -0.93 28.85
C LEU A 5 -7.73 -0.42 29.44
N VAL A 6 -6.69 -0.36 28.60
CA VAL A 6 -5.37 0.16 28.96
C VAL A 6 -5.14 1.51 28.28
N LEU A 7 -4.89 2.57 29.08
CA LEU A 7 -4.57 3.91 28.61
C LEU A 7 -3.22 4.39 29.16
N HIS A 8 -2.17 4.27 28.36
CA HIS A 8 -0.83 4.81 28.63
C HIS A 8 -0.60 6.08 27.80
N GLY A 9 -1.37 7.13 28.08
CA GLY A 9 -1.25 8.43 27.42
C GLY A 9 -1.01 9.54 28.43
N CYS A 10 -0.53 10.68 27.95
CA CYS A 10 -0.47 11.90 28.73
C CYS A 10 -1.70 12.76 28.42
N ALA A 11 -2.53 13.03 29.42
CA ALA A 11 -3.69 13.89 29.27
C ALA A 11 -3.23 15.36 29.22
N VAL A 12 -3.65 16.07 28.18
CA VAL A 12 -3.40 17.50 27.99
C VAL A 12 -4.75 18.21 27.93
N ASP A 13 -4.87 19.32 28.65
CA ASP A 13 -6.04 20.19 28.55
C ASP A 13 -6.05 20.89 27.18
N PRO A 14 -7.12 20.78 26.37
CA PRO A 14 -7.24 21.46 25.09
C PRO A 14 -7.06 22.98 25.15
N ILE A 15 -7.33 23.60 26.31
CA ILE A 15 -7.20 25.04 26.54
C ILE A 15 -5.74 25.42 26.86
N GLU A 16 -4.97 24.51 27.46
CA GLU A 16 -3.58 24.73 27.91
C GLU A 16 -2.54 24.08 26.98
N PHE A 17 -2.86 23.88 25.70
CA PHE A 17 -2.01 23.18 24.72
C PHE A 17 -0.57 23.71 24.61
N SER A 18 -0.31 24.94 25.05
CA SER A 18 0.99 25.59 25.01
C SER A 18 1.86 25.39 26.25
N SER A 19 1.31 24.95 27.40
CA SER A 19 2.01 25.02 28.70
C SER A 19 2.40 23.68 29.34
N LYS A 20 1.85 22.54 28.87
CA LYS A 20 2.22 21.21 29.39
C LYS A 20 2.83 20.34 28.31
N ARG A 21 4.16 20.25 28.33
CA ARG A 21 4.87 19.19 27.62
C ARG A 21 4.75 17.90 28.42
N CYS A 22 4.29 16.86 27.76
CA CYS A 22 4.27 15.50 28.27
C CYS A 22 5.69 14.94 28.34
N ASP A 23 6.53 15.52 29.20
CA ASP A 23 7.95 15.20 29.31
C ASP A 23 8.21 14.04 30.30
N GLY A 24 7.19 13.60 31.06
CA GLY A 24 7.36 12.68 32.20
C GLY A 24 6.58 11.35 32.15
N THR A 25 5.75 11.10 31.15
CA THR A 25 5.12 9.77 30.99
C THR A 25 6.09 8.88 30.21
N GLN A 26 6.67 7.88 30.89
CA GLN A 26 7.53 6.80 30.35
C GLN A 26 8.11 7.12 28.98
N SER A 27 9.35 7.63 28.98
CA SER A 27 9.95 8.28 27.83
C SER A 27 9.61 7.56 26.55
N TRP A 28 9.24 8.34 25.52
CA TRP A 28 9.12 7.82 24.16
C TRP A 28 10.32 6.94 23.80
N GLU A 29 11.50 7.12 24.41
CA GLU A 29 12.69 6.28 24.26
C GLU A 29 12.47 4.78 24.60
N GLN A 30 11.53 4.43 25.50
CA GLN A 30 11.14 3.03 25.77
C GLN A 30 10.12 2.47 24.77
N LEU A 31 9.27 3.32 24.16
CA LEU A 31 8.32 2.93 23.10
C LEU A 31 8.95 3.00 21.69
N THR A 32 9.98 3.81 21.53
CA THR A 32 10.85 3.89 20.36
C THR A 32 12.05 2.97 20.50
N THR A 33 12.00 1.94 21.36
CA THR A 33 12.81 0.75 21.09
C THR A 33 12.42 0.31 19.68
N SER A 34 13.29 0.67 18.75
CA SER A 34 13.15 0.48 17.32
C SER A 34 12.54 -0.88 17.07
N ILE A 35 11.43 -0.93 16.32
CA ILE A 35 10.77 -2.18 15.92
C ILE A 35 11.87 -3.17 15.53
N THR A 36 12.01 -4.23 16.32
CA THR A 36 13.06 -5.23 16.09
C THR A 36 12.88 -5.85 14.70
N PRO A 37 13.94 -6.37 14.07
CA PRO A 37 13.81 -7.05 12.78
C PRO A 37 12.75 -8.17 12.79
N SER A 38 12.60 -8.88 13.91
CA SER A 38 11.57 -9.92 14.09
C SER A 38 10.16 -9.34 14.14
N GLN A 39 9.93 -8.27 14.91
CA GLN A 39 8.62 -7.58 14.93
C GLN A 39 8.26 -7.00 13.56
N ARG A 40 9.24 -6.40 12.87
CA ARG A 40 9.06 -5.88 11.51
C ARG A 40 8.67 -6.99 10.53
N SER A 41 9.36 -8.12 10.59
CA SER A 41 9.04 -9.29 9.76
C SER A 41 7.62 -9.82 10.02
N LYS A 42 7.17 -9.82 11.28
CA LYS A 42 5.79 -10.20 11.64
C LYS A 42 4.78 -9.19 11.09
N MET A 43 5.05 -7.90 11.20
CA MET A 43 4.22 -6.83 10.67
C MET A 43 4.08 -6.95 9.14
N ASP A 44 5.19 -7.13 8.42
CA ASP A 44 5.18 -7.29 6.95
C ASP A 44 4.42 -8.56 6.53
N SER A 45 4.59 -9.66 7.26
CA SER A 45 3.85 -10.91 7.02
C SER A 45 2.35 -10.72 7.23
N PHE A 46 1.95 -10.04 8.30
CA PHE A 46 0.56 -9.74 8.59
C PHE A 46 -0.05 -8.86 7.49
N ARG A 47 0.61 -7.76 7.13
CA ARG A 47 0.16 -6.86 6.07
C ARG A 47 0.03 -7.58 4.74
N ARG A 48 1.04 -8.39 4.37
CA ARG A 48 1.00 -9.20 3.15
C ARG A 48 -0.14 -10.20 3.13
N LYS A 49 -0.61 -10.73 4.26
CA LYS A 49 -1.67 -11.76 4.27
C LYS A 49 -3.07 -11.19 4.46
N HIS A 50 -3.21 -10.19 5.33
CA HIS A 50 -4.51 -9.79 5.89
C HIS A 50 -4.91 -8.35 5.56
N MET A 51 -3.98 -7.50 5.09
CA MET A 51 -4.35 -6.14 4.70
C MET A 51 -5.29 -6.21 3.49
N THR A 52 -6.43 -5.56 3.54
CA THR A 52 -7.35 -5.48 2.39
C THR A 52 -7.32 -4.11 1.74
N TYR A 53 -6.91 -3.10 2.50
CA TYR A 53 -6.85 -1.72 2.06
C TYR A 53 -5.68 -0.98 2.69
N SER A 54 -5.07 -0.07 1.91
CA SER A 54 -4.08 0.90 2.40
C SER A 54 -4.04 2.08 1.44
N TYR A 55 -4.15 3.28 1.99
CA TYR A 55 -4.20 4.52 1.21
C TYR A 55 -2.92 4.75 0.39
N CYS A 56 -1.77 4.30 0.88
CA CYS A 56 -0.49 4.43 0.17
C CYS A 56 -0.45 3.69 -1.17
N TYR A 57 -1.32 2.69 -1.37
CA TYR A 57 -1.39 1.94 -2.62
C TYR A 57 -2.60 2.33 -3.47
N ASP A 58 -3.54 3.12 -2.94
CA ASP A 58 -4.78 3.49 -3.62
C ASP A 58 -4.51 4.48 -4.76
N GLN A 59 -4.47 3.95 -5.97
CA GLN A 59 -4.22 4.71 -7.19
C GLN A 59 -5.46 5.42 -7.72
N THR A 60 -6.66 5.03 -7.25
CA THR A 60 -7.90 5.72 -7.60
C THR A 60 -8.01 7.05 -6.88
N ARG A 61 -7.56 7.09 -5.63
CA ARG A 61 -7.55 8.31 -4.81
C ARG A 61 -6.27 9.11 -4.97
N TYR A 62 -5.12 8.45 -4.94
CA TYR A 62 -3.81 9.11 -5.01
C TYR A 62 -3.03 8.61 -6.23
N LYS A 63 -3.04 9.40 -7.30
CA LYS A 63 -2.28 9.08 -8.54
C LYS A 63 -0.77 8.94 -8.31
N ILE A 64 -0.26 9.65 -7.29
CA ILE A 64 1.13 9.63 -6.87
C ILE A 64 1.10 9.31 -5.37
N ALA A 65 1.93 8.35 -4.94
CA ALA A 65 2.05 8.02 -3.53
C ALA A 65 2.50 9.25 -2.72
N LEU A 66 1.91 9.43 -1.54
CA LEU A 66 2.29 10.54 -0.66
C LEU A 66 3.74 10.39 -0.17
N PRO A 67 4.43 11.49 0.19
CA PRO A 67 5.86 11.47 0.52
C PRO A 67 6.24 10.53 1.68
N GLU A 68 5.32 10.29 2.62
CA GLU A 68 5.53 9.38 3.75
C GLU A 68 5.36 7.90 3.39
N CYS A 69 4.81 7.59 2.22
CA CYS A 69 4.49 6.23 1.83
C CYS A 69 5.74 5.48 1.36
N VAL A 70 6.09 4.42 2.10
CA VAL A 70 7.10 3.44 1.69
C VAL A 70 6.43 2.28 0.96
N ILE A 71 6.60 2.23 -0.36
CA ILE A 71 5.93 1.24 -1.22
C ILE A 71 6.69 -0.09 -1.21
N ASN A 72 6.11 -1.12 -0.59
CA ASN A 72 6.55 -2.50 -0.74
C ASN A 72 5.95 -3.12 -2.02
N PRO A 73 6.77 -3.56 -3.00
CA PRO A 73 6.27 -4.08 -4.28
C PRO A 73 5.47 -5.39 -4.14
N ARG A 74 5.80 -6.24 -3.16
CA ARG A 74 5.07 -7.50 -2.92
C ARG A 74 3.68 -7.25 -2.35
N GLU A 75 3.54 -6.22 -1.51
CA GLU A 75 2.23 -5.79 -1.01
C GLU A 75 1.41 -5.16 -2.14
N ALA A 76 2.03 -4.30 -2.97
CA ALA A 76 1.38 -3.66 -4.11
C ALA A 76 0.81 -4.69 -5.09
N GLU A 77 1.60 -5.70 -5.47
CA GLU A 77 1.16 -6.73 -6.41
C GLU A 77 -0.03 -7.54 -5.87
N ARG A 78 0.01 -7.91 -4.59
CA ARG A 78 -1.08 -8.67 -3.98
C ARG A 78 -2.35 -7.82 -3.86
N LEU A 79 -2.23 -6.57 -3.40
CA LEU A 79 -3.37 -5.66 -3.33
C LEU A 79 -3.99 -5.45 -4.73
N LYS A 80 -3.16 -5.25 -5.75
CA LYS A 80 -3.58 -5.16 -7.15
C LYS A 80 -4.29 -6.42 -7.65
N LYS A 81 -3.89 -7.61 -7.20
CA LYS A 81 -4.60 -8.86 -7.54
C LYS A 81 -5.92 -9.00 -6.80
N PHE A 82 -5.99 -8.51 -5.56
CA PHE A 82 -7.19 -8.55 -4.71
C PHE A 82 -8.25 -7.56 -5.20
N ASP A 83 -7.84 -6.31 -5.45
CA ASP A 83 -8.69 -5.24 -5.98
C ASP A 83 -7.93 -4.45 -7.07
N PRO A 84 -8.04 -4.87 -8.33
CA PRO A 84 -7.37 -4.20 -9.45
C PRO A 84 -7.97 -2.84 -9.77
N VAL A 85 -9.18 -2.53 -9.30
CA VAL A 85 -9.81 -1.23 -9.57
C VAL A 85 -9.14 -0.16 -8.72
N THR A 86 -9.04 -0.41 -7.41
CA THR A 86 -8.46 0.54 -6.45
C THR A 86 -6.93 0.65 -6.58
N PHE A 87 -6.23 -0.47 -6.81
CA PHE A 87 -4.77 -0.55 -6.70
C PHE A 87 -4.03 -0.61 -8.06
N GLY A 88 -4.65 -0.13 -9.14
CA GLY A 88 -3.93 0.10 -10.40
C GLY A 88 -3.73 -1.12 -11.30
N GLY A 89 -4.68 -2.06 -11.29
CA GLY A 89 -4.80 -3.23 -12.16
C GLY A 89 -5.67 -3.01 -13.38
N GLY A 90 -5.57 -1.82 -13.98
CA GLY A 90 -6.35 -1.41 -15.15
C GLY A 90 -6.63 -2.56 -16.10
N ARG A 91 -7.90 -2.67 -16.51
CA ARG A 91 -8.41 -3.69 -17.43
C ARG A 91 -7.38 -3.88 -18.53
N ARG A 92 -6.75 -5.05 -18.58
CA ARG A 92 -5.93 -5.42 -19.73
C ARG A 92 -6.87 -5.34 -20.92
N HIS A 93 -6.77 -4.27 -21.70
CA HIS A 93 -7.31 -4.26 -23.04
C HIS A 93 -6.58 -5.39 -23.74
N HIS A 94 -7.20 -6.56 -23.79
CA HIS A 94 -6.78 -7.63 -24.68
C HIS A 94 -6.71 -6.98 -26.05
N GLY A 95 -5.47 -6.74 -26.50
CA GLY A 95 -5.22 -6.14 -27.79
C GLY A 95 -6.00 -6.92 -28.82
N LYS A 96 -6.73 -6.21 -29.68
CA LYS A 96 -7.25 -6.80 -30.91
C LYS A 96 -6.04 -7.28 -31.70
N ARG A 97 -5.72 -8.56 -31.56
CA ARG A 97 -4.79 -9.25 -32.46
C ARG A 97 -5.51 -9.34 -33.80
N HIS A 98 -5.22 -8.38 -34.68
CA HIS A 98 -5.54 -8.52 -36.10
C HIS A 98 -4.62 -9.60 -36.66
N HIS A 99 -5.12 -10.83 -36.67
CA HIS A 99 -4.54 -11.94 -37.42
C HIS A 99 -5.20 -12.00 -38.81
N HIS A 100 -4.35 -12.04 -39.84
CA HIS A 100 -4.61 -12.40 -41.24
C HIS A 100 -5.37 -11.35 -42.07
N MET A 101 -4.78 -10.79 -43.13
CA MET A 101 -4.46 -11.55 -44.34
C MET A 101 -3.16 -11.05 -45.00
N ARG A 102 -2.13 -11.90 -45.04
CA ARG A 102 -1.03 -11.77 -46.01
C ARG A 102 -1.62 -12.08 -47.38
N ALA A 103 -1.80 -11.07 -48.23
CA ALA A 103 -2.00 -11.29 -49.65
C ALA A 103 -0.64 -11.72 -50.24
N SER A 104 -0.41 -13.03 -50.35
CA SER A 104 0.64 -13.56 -51.21
C SER A 104 0.20 -13.38 -52.66
N ARG A 105 0.74 -12.36 -53.32
CA ARG A 105 0.69 -12.25 -54.78
C ARG A 105 2.03 -12.77 -55.29
N SER A 106 2.05 -14.03 -55.71
CA SER A 106 3.16 -14.65 -56.44
C SER A 106 2.62 -15.24 -57.73
N GLU A 107 3.19 -14.77 -58.84
CA GLU A 107 3.23 -15.23 -60.24
C GLU A 107 3.21 -13.95 -61.08
N ALA A 108 4.32 -13.41 -61.60
CA ALA A 108 5.46 -14.04 -62.29
C ALA A 108 5.00 -14.94 -63.44
N ASP A 109 4.46 -14.33 -64.49
CA ASP A 109 4.44 -14.92 -65.83
C ASP A 109 5.44 -14.17 -66.71
N SER A 110 6.32 -14.95 -67.32
CA SER A 110 7.28 -14.55 -68.35
C SER A 110 6.67 -14.81 -69.73
N ILE A 111 6.77 -13.84 -70.62
CA ILE A 111 7.33 -13.86 -72.00
C ILE A 111 7.12 -12.47 -72.60
#